data_AF-E1NSI8-F1
#
_entry.id   AF-E1NSI8-F1
#
_cell.length_a   1.000
_cell.length_b   1.000
_cell.length_c   1.000
_cell.angle_alpha   90.00
_cell.angle_beta   90.00
_cell.angle_gamma   90.00
#
_symmetry.space_group_name_H-M   'P 1'
#
loop_
_entity.id
_entity.type
_entity.pdbx_description
1 polymer ?
#
loop_
_entity_poly.entity_id
_entity_poly.type
_entity_poly.pdbx_seq_one_letter_code
_entity_poly.pdbx_strand_id
1 'polypeptide(L)'
;MKNNYKNNILILILLLGQLSIIWLSLPYILCSKIILILSTGFFSYAIISDFFNQEFYLLLAIIPIISLIIEWKNSFGAFTAGEWKIFLILFFVFFILILSKKIGSGDLFYFIIFCGIYGVGISLHILLIACCTALIYIIFHNKNNRSLPFLPFLFLGQWLTLITLLLL
;
A
#
# COMPACT_ATOMS: atom_id res chain seq x y z
N MET A 1 29.20 -4.03 -5.48
CA MET A 1 28.63 -2.77 -6.04
C MET A 1 27.26 -2.91 -6.68
N LYS A 2 26.90 -4.02 -7.36
CA LYS A 2 25.55 -4.21 -7.97
C LYS A 2 24.36 -4.23 -6.99
N ASN A 3 24.56 -4.61 -5.73
CA ASN A 3 23.47 -4.66 -4.72
C ASN A 3 23.07 -3.28 -4.19
N ASN A 4 24.00 -2.32 -4.09
CA ASN A 4 23.69 -1.01 -3.50
C ASN A 4 22.71 -0.20 -4.37
N TYR A 5 22.81 -0.31 -5.69
CA TYR A 5 21.92 0.41 -6.61
C TYR A 5 20.46 -0.07 -6.53
N LYS A 6 20.24 -1.39 -6.43
CA LYS A 6 18.88 -1.93 -6.25
C LYS A 6 18.26 -1.49 -4.93
N ASN A 7 19.06 -1.48 -3.86
CA ASN A 7 18.60 -1.03 -2.55
C ASN A 7 18.26 0.48 -2.56
N ASN A 8 19.06 1.30 -3.24
CA ASN A 8 18.81 2.74 -3.34
C ASN A 8 17.54 3.08 -4.12
N ILE A 9 17.27 2.36 -5.22
CA ILE A 9 16.03 2.54 -6.01
C ILE A 9 14.80 2.15 -5.18
N LEU A 10 14.89 1.06 -4.41
CA LEU A 10 13.80 0.64 -3.53
C LEU A 10 13.52 1.70 -2.45
N ILE A 11 14.57 2.19 -1.79
CA ILE A 11 14.46 3.26 -0.78
C ILE A 11 13.84 4.52 -1.38
N LEU A 12 14.23 4.88 -2.60
CA LEU A 12 13.63 6.02 -3.32
C LEU A 12 12.13 5.81 -3.56
N ILE A 13 11.71 4.63 -4.01
CA ILE A 13 10.28 4.30 -4.24
C ILE A 13 9.50 4.42 -2.93
N LEU A 14 10.07 3.96 -1.81
CA LEU A 14 9.45 4.05 -0.50
C LEU A 14 9.31 5.50 -0.03
N LEU A 15 10.36 6.30 -0.17
CA LEU A 15 10.35 7.72 0.20
C LEU A 15 9.35 8.53 -0.65
N LEU A 16 9.31 8.26 -1.96
CA LEU A 16 8.33 8.89 -2.86
C LEU A 16 6.90 8.50 -2.48
N GLY A 17 6.65 7.21 -2.25
CA GLY A 17 5.35 6.72 -1.78
C GLY A 17 4.90 7.43 -0.48
N GLN A 18 5.80 7.59 0.48
CA GLN A 18 5.50 8.33 1.72
C GLN A 18 5.19 9.82 1.48
N LEU A 19 5.97 10.48 0.63
CA LEU A 19 5.71 11.87 0.24
C LEU A 19 4.34 12.00 -0.42
N SER A 20 3.90 11.02 -1.23
CA SER A 20 2.55 11.07 -1.78
C SER A 20 1.45 10.98 -0.75
N ILE A 21 1.64 10.20 0.32
CA ILE A 21 0.67 10.09 1.41
C ILE A 21 0.51 11.44 2.08
N ILE A 22 1.62 12.06 2.46
CA ILE A 22 1.64 13.39 3.08
C ILE A 22 0.94 14.40 2.17
N TRP A 23 1.20 14.34 0.87
CA TRP A 23 0.63 15.29 -0.08
C TRP A 23 -0.88 15.13 -0.28
N LEU A 24 -1.36 13.90 -0.51
CA LEU A 24 -2.80 13.62 -0.68
C LEU A 24 -3.62 13.89 0.61
N SER A 25 -2.96 13.92 1.77
CA SER A 25 -3.61 14.13 3.06
C SER A 25 -3.57 15.59 3.54
N LEU A 26 -2.67 16.43 2.99
CA LEU A 26 -2.59 17.88 3.25
C LEU A 26 -3.91 18.67 3.04
N PRO A 27 -4.77 18.38 2.04
CA PRO A 27 -6.04 19.11 1.90
C PRO A 27 -7.10 18.73 2.94
N TYR A 28 -6.88 17.67 3.73
CA TYR A 28 -7.81 17.17 4.73
C TYR A 28 -7.13 17.14 6.12
N ILE A 29 -6.81 18.30 6.67
CA ILE A 29 -6.20 18.42 8.01
C ILE A 29 -7.28 18.16 9.08
N LEU A 30 -7.55 16.89 9.33
CA LEU A 30 -8.10 16.39 10.58
C LEU A 30 -6.97 15.68 11.33
N CYS A 31 -6.86 15.92 12.64
CA CYS A 31 -5.79 15.41 13.52
C CYS A 31 -5.53 13.89 13.37
N SER A 32 -6.57 13.15 13.01
CA SER A 32 -6.57 11.72 12.76
C SER A 32 -5.87 11.27 11.46
N LYS A 33 -5.85 12.08 10.41
CA LYS A 33 -5.03 11.81 9.20
C LYS A 33 -3.55 12.07 9.44
N ILE A 34 -3.19 12.99 10.35
CA ILE A 34 -1.79 13.24 10.74
C ILE A 34 -1.19 12.04 11.47
N ILE A 35 -1.95 11.40 12.35
CA ILE A 35 -1.54 10.15 13.04
C ILE A 35 -1.30 9.04 12.01
N LEU A 36 -2.13 8.98 10.98
CA LEU A 36 -2.01 8.03 9.89
C LEU A 36 -0.79 8.32 8.98
N ILE A 37 -0.51 9.60 8.68
CA ILE A 37 0.73 10.02 7.99
C ILE A 37 1.96 9.63 8.81
N LEU A 38 1.94 9.87 10.12
CA LEU A 38 3.04 9.48 11.02
C LEU A 38 3.19 7.95 11.09
N SER A 39 2.08 7.21 11.03
CA SER A 39 2.11 5.74 10.91
C SER A 39 2.74 5.27 9.60
N THR A 40 2.64 6.08 8.53
CA THR A 40 3.28 5.81 7.23
C THR A 40 4.78 6.04 7.20
N GLY A 41 5.30 6.93 8.05
CA GLY A 41 6.74 7.04 8.34
C GLY A 41 7.30 5.81 9.05
N PHE A 42 6.54 5.21 9.98
CA PHE A 42 6.89 3.95 10.65
C PHE A 42 6.77 2.73 9.72
N PHE A 43 5.91 2.82 8.71
CA PHE A 43 5.72 1.76 7.71
C PHE A 43 6.91 1.52 6.79
N SER A 44 7.75 2.53 6.46
CA SER A 44 8.98 2.26 5.68
C SER A 44 9.94 1.32 6.39
N TYR A 45 10.01 1.37 7.71
CA TYR A 45 10.82 0.44 8.49
C TYR A 45 10.28 -1.00 8.39
N ALA A 46 8.95 -1.16 8.45
CA ALA A 46 8.30 -2.45 8.23
C ALA A 46 8.49 -2.96 6.79
N ILE A 47 8.50 -2.09 5.78
CA ILE A 47 8.71 -2.46 4.37
C ILE A 47 10.15 -2.90 4.12
N ILE A 48 11.12 -2.22 4.75
CA ILE A 48 12.53 -2.61 4.70
C ILE A 48 12.70 -3.97 5.40
N SER A 49 12.09 -4.18 6.56
CA SER A 49 12.09 -5.48 7.25
C SER A 49 11.44 -6.60 6.41
N ASP A 50 10.28 -6.33 5.79
CA ASP A 50 9.59 -7.31 4.95
C ASP A 50 10.38 -7.64 3.67
N PHE A 51 11.03 -6.64 3.07
CA PHE A 51 11.84 -6.83 1.87
C PHE A 51 13.16 -7.59 2.13
N PHE A 52 13.81 -7.36 3.28
CA PHE A 52 15.10 -7.99 3.61
C PHE A 52 14.96 -9.29 4.41
N ASN A 53 13.97 -9.38 5.31
CA ASN A 53 13.83 -10.50 6.26
C ASN A 53 12.53 -11.31 6.08
N GLN A 54 11.58 -10.87 5.22
CA GLN A 54 10.23 -11.47 5.11
C GLN A 54 9.48 -11.54 6.46
N GLU A 55 9.85 -10.67 7.41
CA GLU A 55 9.23 -10.59 8.72
C GLU A 55 8.45 -9.28 8.82
N PHE A 56 7.13 -9.43 8.91
CA PHE A 56 6.21 -8.33 9.21
C PHE A 56 6.04 -8.21 10.72
N TYR A 57 6.63 -7.17 11.33
CA TYR A 57 6.40 -6.87 12.74
C TYR A 57 4.98 -6.31 12.92
N LEU A 58 4.06 -7.20 13.28
CA LEU A 58 2.65 -6.90 13.56
C LEU A 58 2.48 -5.75 14.56
N LEU A 59 3.42 -5.60 15.49
CA LEU A 59 3.47 -4.50 16.46
C LEU A 59 3.53 -3.11 15.79
N LEU A 60 4.24 -2.99 14.66
CA LEU A 60 4.33 -1.75 13.88
C LEU A 60 3.01 -1.41 13.18
N ALA A 61 2.16 -2.41 12.91
CA ALA A 61 0.85 -2.24 12.30
C ALA A 61 -0.23 -1.78 13.31
N ILE A 62 0.05 -1.80 14.61
CA ILE A 62 -0.93 -1.45 15.65
C ILE A 62 -1.34 0.03 15.56
N ILE A 63 -0.39 0.94 15.39
CA ILE A 63 -0.65 2.39 15.27
C ILE A 63 -1.62 2.70 14.12
N PRO A 64 -1.41 2.21 12.88
CA PRO A 64 -2.32 2.45 11.76
C PRO A 64 -3.68 1.75 11.92
N ILE A 65 -3.72 0.57 12.55
CA ILE A 65 -4.98 -0.10 12.87
C ILE A 65 -5.80 0.73 13.87
N ILE A 66 -5.18 1.23 14.93
CA ILE A 66 -5.85 2.11 15.91
C ILE A 66 -6.35 3.39 15.22
N SER A 67 -5.54 3.98 14.35
CA SER A 67 -5.92 5.16 13.58
C SER A 67 -7.13 4.89 12.67
N LEU A 68 -7.17 3.75 11.98
CA LEU A 68 -8.31 3.33 11.16
C LEU A 68 -9.57 3.06 11.99
N ILE A 69 -9.42 2.49 13.19
CA ILE A 69 -10.55 2.24 14.10
C ILE A 69 -11.15 3.57 14.55
N ILE A 70 -10.32 4.55 14.91
CA ILE A 70 -10.78 5.89 15.32
C ILE A 70 -11.48 6.61 14.16
N GLU A 71 -10.96 6.48 12.93
CA GLU A 71 -11.51 7.10 11.71
C GLU A 71 -12.63 6.30 11.04
N TRP A 72 -13.02 5.14 11.59
CA TRP A 72 -13.84 4.15 10.89
C TRP A 72 -15.10 4.75 10.25
N LYS A 73 -15.80 5.64 10.97
CA LYS A 73 -17.05 6.26 10.51
C LYS A 73 -16.84 7.19 9.30
N ASN A 74 -15.71 7.90 9.25
CA ASN A 74 -15.38 8.80 8.14
C ASN A 74 -14.74 8.06 6.97
N SER A 75 -14.02 6.97 7.25
CA SER A 75 -13.39 6.11 6.27
C SER A 75 -14.37 5.10 5.68
N PHE A 76 -14.59 3.99 6.39
CA PHE A 76 -15.41 2.86 5.91
C PHE A 76 -16.91 3.12 6.04
N GLY A 77 -17.32 3.97 6.99
CA GLY A 77 -18.72 4.37 7.15
C GLY A 77 -19.27 5.16 5.97
N ALA A 78 -18.40 5.75 5.13
CA ALA A 78 -18.78 6.47 3.93
C ALA A 78 -18.92 5.58 2.69
N PHE A 79 -18.57 4.29 2.77
CA PHE A 79 -18.63 3.39 1.62
C PHE A 79 -20.08 3.11 1.23
N THR A 80 -20.34 3.21 -0.07
CA THR A 80 -21.59 2.74 -0.67
C THR A 80 -21.68 1.22 -0.60
N ALA A 81 -22.91 0.68 -0.73
CA ALA A 81 -23.11 -0.77 -0.76
C ALA A 81 -22.34 -1.47 -1.89
N GLY A 82 -22.13 -0.79 -3.02
CA GLY A 82 -21.32 -1.30 -4.13
C GLY A 82 -19.83 -1.38 -3.78
N GLU A 83 -19.30 -0.34 -3.15
CA GLU A 83 -17.91 -0.29 -2.69
C GLU A 83 -17.60 -1.36 -1.64
N TRP A 84 -18.54 -1.61 -0.71
CA TRP A 84 -18.43 -2.70 0.25
C TRP A 84 -18.31 -4.08 -0.42
N LYS A 85 -19.11 -4.34 -1.46
CA LYS A 85 -19.04 -5.60 -2.21
C LYS A 85 -17.67 -5.78 -2.85
N ILE A 86 -17.16 -4.74 -3.52
CA ILE A 86 -15.85 -4.79 -4.20
C ILE A 86 -14.73 -4.97 -3.18
N PHE A 87 -14.76 -4.22 -2.09
CA PHE A 87 -13.79 -4.33 -1.00
C PHE A 87 -13.73 -5.75 -0.43
N LEU A 88 -14.89 -6.36 -0.13
CA LEU A 88 -14.95 -7.73 0.40
C LEU A 88 -14.43 -8.76 -0.59
N ILE A 89 -14.75 -8.63 -1.89
CA ILE A 89 -14.21 -9.51 -2.93
C ILE A 89 -12.69 -9.45 -2.95
N LEU A 90 -12.11 -8.24 -2.99
CA LEU A 90 -10.67 -8.07 -3.04
C LEU A 90 -9.99 -8.53 -1.75
N PHE A 91 -10.58 -8.25 -0.60
CA PHE A 91 -10.10 -8.77 0.68
C PHE A 91 -9.98 -10.30 0.63
N PHE A 92 -11.00 -10.98 0.10
CA PHE A 92 -11.00 -12.44 -0.03
C PHE A 92 -9.95 -12.94 -1.03
N VAL A 93 -9.77 -12.25 -2.16
CA VAL A 93 -8.72 -12.57 -3.15
C VAL A 93 -7.33 -12.47 -2.52
N PHE A 94 -7.03 -11.36 -1.84
CA PHE A 94 -5.76 -11.21 -1.12
C PHE A 94 -5.58 -12.29 -0.04
N PHE A 95 -6.63 -12.61 0.70
CA PHE A 95 -6.59 -13.65 1.72
C PHE A 95 -6.22 -15.03 1.13
N ILE A 96 -6.82 -15.42 0.00
CA ILE A 96 -6.46 -16.65 -0.72
C ILE A 96 -4.99 -16.62 -1.18
N LEU A 97 -4.51 -15.48 -1.68
CA LEU A 97 -3.12 -15.33 -2.15
C LEU A 97 -2.11 -15.42 -1.01
N ILE A 98 -2.46 -14.91 0.18
CA ILE A 98 -1.67 -15.05 1.41
C ILE A 98 -1.60 -16.52 1.84
N LEU A 99 -2.74 -17.22 1.88
CA LEU A 99 -2.78 -18.67 2.19
C LEU A 99 -1.93 -19.48 1.20
N SER A 100 -1.90 -19.05 -0.06
CA SER A 100 -1.08 -19.66 -1.13
C SER A 100 0.40 -19.25 -1.07
N LYS A 101 0.82 -18.44 -0.09
CA LYS A 101 2.18 -17.88 0.06
C LYS A 101 2.68 -17.12 -1.17
N LYS A 102 1.77 -16.57 -1.98
CA LYS A 102 2.11 -15.80 -3.20
C LYS A 102 2.35 -14.32 -2.90
N ILE A 103 1.71 -13.81 -1.85
CA ILE A 103 1.70 -12.40 -1.42
C ILE A 103 1.87 -12.38 0.11
N GLY A 104 2.47 -11.32 0.65
CA GLY A 104 2.64 -11.13 2.08
C GLY A 104 1.35 -10.68 2.75
N SER A 105 1.18 -11.00 4.04
CA SER A 105 0.05 -10.47 4.82
C SER A 105 0.09 -8.93 4.91
N GLY A 106 1.29 -8.35 4.90
CA GLY A 106 1.49 -6.90 4.83
C GLY A 106 0.75 -6.26 3.66
N ASP A 107 0.82 -6.85 2.46
CA ASP A 107 0.20 -6.29 1.25
C ASP A 107 -1.32 -6.08 1.40
N LEU A 108 -2.01 -7.02 2.05
CA LEU A 108 -3.44 -6.88 2.38
C LEU A 108 -3.68 -5.75 3.39
N PHE A 109 -2.85 -5.65 4.44
CA PHE A 109 -2.98 -4.57 5.41
C PHE A 109 -2.85 -3.19 4.74
N TYR A 110 -1.89 -3.01 3.84
CA TYR A 110 -1.74 -1.74 3.12
C TYR A 110 -2.90 -1.45 2.18
N PHE A 111 -3.43 -2.47 1.50
CA PHE A 111 -4.62 -2.28 0.68
C PHE A 111 -5.83 -1.80 1.50
N ILE A 112 -6.03 -2.36 2.70
CA ILE A 112 -7.09 -1.92 3.63
C ILE A 112 -6.88 -0.47 4.07
N ILE A 113 -5.63 -0.11 4.39
CA ILE A 113 -5.27 1.26 4.77
C ILE A 113 -5.56 2.23 3.62
N PHE A 114 -5.16 1.91 2.39
CA PHE A 114 -5.46 2.74 1.23
C PHE A 114 -6.97 2.93 1.05
N CYS A 115 -7.76 1.86 1.18
CA CYS A 115 -9.21 1.95 1.12
C CYS A 115 -9.77 2.89 2.19
N GLY A 116 -9.23 2.84 3.42
CA GLY A 116 -9.64 3.73 4.50
C GLY A 116 -9.25 5.20 4.29
N ILE A 117 -8.13 5.48 3.61
CA ILE A 117 -7.65 6.85 3.36
C ILE A 117 -8.31 7.50 2.15
N TYR A 118 -8.29 6.77 1.03
CA TYR A 118 -8.58 7.28 -0.30
C TYR A 118 -9.96 6.84 -0.80
N GLY A 119 -10.63 5.94 -0.10
CA GLY A 119 -11.83 5.27 -0.59
C GLY A 119 -11.49 4.12 -1.55
N VAL A 120 -12.49 3.31 -1.86
CA VAL A 120 -12.33 2.10 -2.69
C VAL A 120 -11.93 2.46 -4.12
N GLY A 121 -12.56 3.48 -4.73
CA GLY A 121 -12.31 3.85 -6.12
C GLY A 121 -10.84 4.20 -6.42
N ILE A 122 -10.24 5.08 -5.62
CA ILE A 122 -8.83 5.47 -5.77
C ILE A 122 -7.91 4.28 -5.44
N SER A 123 -8.24 3.50 -4.41
CA SER A 123 -7.45 2.33 -4.02
C SER A 123 -7.42 1.24 -5.09
N LEU A 124 -8.50 1.08 -5.85
CA LEU A 124 -8.54 0.20 -7.03
C LEU A 124 -7.62 0.69 -8.14
N HIS A 125 -7.56 2.00 -8.39
CA HIS A 125 -6.64 2.58 -9.38
C HIS A 125 -5.17 2.34 -8.97
N ILE A 126 -4.85 2.55 -7.69
CA ILE A 126 -3.54 2.26 -7.12
C ILE A 126 -3.18 0.78 -7.34
N LEU A 127 -4.11 -0.12 -6.99
CA LEU A 127 -3.92 -1.57 -7.15
C LEU A 127 -3.72 -1.96 -8.62
N LEU A 128 -4.48 -1.36 -9.54
CA LEU A 128 -4.35 -1.62 -10.97
C LEU A 128 -2.96 -1.25 -11.48
N ILE A 129 -2.47 -0.06 -11.15
CA ILE A 129 -1.13 0.40 -11.55
C ILE A 129 -0.05 -0.48 -10.92
N ALA A 130 -0.23 -0.89 -9.65
CA ALA A 130 0.67 -1.82 -8.97
C ALA A 130 0.73 -3.18 -9.69
N CYS A 131 -0.42 -3.74 -10.08
CA CYS A 131 -0.48 -4.98 -10.85
C CYS A 131 0.20 -4.85 -12.22
N CYS A 132 -0.05 -3.76 -12.95
CA CYS A 132 0.58 -3.50 -14.25
C CYS A 132 2.11 -3.42 -14.14
N THR A 133 2.61 -2.67 -13.15
CA THR A 133 4.05 -2.48 -12.95
C THR A 133 4.73 -3.76 -12.43
N ALA A 134 4.07 -4.53 -11.58
CA ALA A 134 4.53 -5.86 -11.18
C ALA A 134 4.60 -6.81 -12.38
N LEU A 135 3.60 -6.80 -13.26
CA LEU A 135 3.55 -7.63 -14.46
C LEU A 135 4.70 -7.28 -15.42
N ILE A 136 4.93 -5.98 -15.67
CA ILE A 136 6.08 -5.51 -16.46
C ILE A 136 7.38 -6.04 -15.85
N TYR A 137 7.56 -5.93 -14.54
CA TYR A 137 8.76 -6.43 -13.86
C TYR A 137 8.96 -7.94 -14.04
N ILE A 138 7.90 -8.74 -13.95
CA ILE A 138 7.95 -10.20 -14.18
C ILE A 138 8.42 -10.51 -15.60
N ILE A 139 7.85 -9.84 -16.61
CA ILE A 139 8.20 -10.04 -18.03
C ILE A 139 9.68 -9.73 -18.25
N PHE A 140 10.17 -8.58 -17.79
CA PHE A 140 11.55 -8.16 -18.04
C PHE A 140 12.59 -8.94 -17.26
N HIS A 141 12.25 -9.51 -16.10
CA HIS A 141 13.18 -10.26 -15.25
C HIS A 141 12.97 -11.77 -15.25
N ASN A 142 12.04 -12.29 -16.06
CA ASN A 142 11.74 -13.71 -16.25
C ASN A 142 11.60 -14.50 -14.93
N LYS A 143 10.93 -13.89 -13.94
CA LYS A 143 10.74 -14.46 -12.60
C LYS A 143 9.36 -15.12 -12.49
N ASN A 144 9.21 -16.32 -13.05
CA ASN A 144 7.90 -16.99 -13.06
C ASN A 144 7.52 -17.70 -11.74
N ASN A 145 8.48 -17.98 -10.84
CA ASN A 145 8.24 -18.87 -9.68
C ASN A 145 8.73 -18.35 -8.31
N ARG A 146 8.96 -17.04 -8.16
CA ARG A 146 9.33 -16.47 -6.84
C ARG A 146 8.25 -15.53 -6.35
N SER A 147 7.99 -15.54 -5.04
CA SER A 147 7.16 -14.51 -4.40
C SER A 147 7.75 -13.14 -4.74
N LEU A 148 6.90 -12.27 -5.26
CA LEU A 148 7.27 -10.89 -5.53
C LEU A 148 6.99 -10.07 -4.28
N PRO A 149 7.91 -9.18 -3.87
CA PRO A 149 7.54 -8.14 -2.94
C PRO A 149 6.55 -7.25 -3.68
N PHE A 150 5.26 -7.40 -3.40
CA PHE A 150 4.19 -6.65 -4.09
C PHE A 150 4.10 -5.21 -3.57
N LEU A 151 4.47 -5.03 -2.30
CA LEU A 151 4.44 -3.77 -1.59
C LEU A 151 5.14 -2.58 -2.29
N PRO A 152 6.37 -2.70 -2.84
CA PRO A 152 6.99 -1.62 -3.61
C PRO A 152 6.16 -1.19 -4.83
N PHE A 153 5.46 -2.13 -5.47
CA PHE A 153 4.59 -1.82 -6.61
C PHE A 153 3.31 -1.09 -6.17
N LEU A 154 2.76 -1.41 -4.99
CA LEU A 154 1.65 -0.67 -4.38
C LEU A 154 2.02 0.79 -4.13
N PHE A 155 3.19 1.06 -3.56
CA PHE A 155 3.68 2.43 -3.32
C PHE A 155 3.98 3.18 -4.62
N LEU A 156 4.51 2.50 -5.63
CA LEU A 156 4.74 3.10 -6.94
C LEU A 156 3.39 3.44 -7.61
N GLY A 157 2.41 2.55 -7.53
CA GLY A 157 1.05 2.79 -8.02
C GLY A 157 0.40 3.99 -7.34
N GLN A 158 0.60 4.14 -6.03
CA GLN A 158 0.15 5.29 -5.27
C GLN A 158 0.78 6.60 -5.75
N TRP A 159 2.10 6.63 -5.90
CA TRP A 159 2.82 7.79 -6.40
C TRP A 159 2.35 8.21 -7.79
N LEU A 160 2.18 7.25 -8.71
CA LEU A 160 1.66 7.52 -10.05
C LEU A 160 0.22 8.03 -10.02
N THR A 161 -0.63 7.47 -9.15
CA THR A 161 -2.01 7.93 -8.98
C THR A 161 -2.05 9.37 -8.49
N LEU A 162 -1.16 9.75 -7.56
CA LEU A 162 -1.01 11.14 -7.13
C LEU A 162 -0.63 12.04 -8.30
N ILE A 163 0.39 11.68 -9.09
CA ILE A 163 0.82 12.49 -10.23
C ILE A 163 -0.33 12.68 -11.22
N THR A 164 -1.09 11.63 -11.51
CA THR A 164 -2.24 11.74 -12.42
C THR A 164 -3.32 12.69 -11.90
N LEU A 165 -3.55 12.70 -10.58
CA LEU A 165 -4.50 13.62 -9.94
C LEU A 165 -4.00 15.07 -9.91
N LEU A 166 -2.68 15.30 -9.91
CA LEU A 166 -2.09 16.64 -9.92
C LEU A 166 -2.03 17.28 -11.32
N LEU A 167 -2.09 16.46 -12.37
CA LEU A 167 -2.02 16.91 -13.77
C LEU A 167 -3.40 17.18 -14.39
N LEU A 168 -4.47 16.81 -13.68
CA LEU A 168 -5.89 17.01 -14.06
C LEU A 168 -6.45 18.26 -13.37
#